data_AF-A4FC91-F1
#
_entry.id   AF-A4FC91-F1
#
_cell.length_a   1.000
_cell.length_b   1.000
_cell.length_c   1.000
_cell.angle_alpha   90.00
_cell.angle_beta   90.00
_cell.angle_gamma   90.00
#
_symmetry.space_group_name_H-M   'P 1'
#
loop_
_entity.id
_entity.type
_entity.pdbx_description
1 polymer ?
#
loop_
_entity_poly.entity_id
_entity_poly.type
_entity_poly.pdbx_seq_one_letter_code
_entity_poly.pdbx_strand_id
1 'polypeptide(L)'
;MDQFGPTVDDLLPVLALPFPLAMLTTAASLVLRSFLGTGSQSRDPFVDGLLLYCGVLVAGLVFSPQPEVAEQTRLYPGADVVTALRAAPGDVAPWVQLVGNLLLLFPLGALAPMRLPVLDSAGRLCAAAFVTACGIELTQLLLVSGRVVSTDDIVLNALGATAGGVLTKRWRRVSRSQHGSAGGGYPVEWLITEIEKERRAADRTPARRT
;
A
#
# COMPACT_ATOMS: atom_id res chain seq x y z
N MET A 1 31.37 -19.93 -5.22
CA MET A 1 31.09 -18.53 -4.85
C MET A 1 29.65 -18.25 -5.28
N ASP A 2 28.71 -19.09 -4.82
CA ASP A 2 27.38 -19.25 -5.43
C ASP A 2 26.29 -19.30 -4.34
N GLN A 3 26.30 -18.34 -3.41
CA GLN A 3 25.31 -18.23 -2.32
C GLN A 3 24.43 -16.98 -2.43
N PHE A 4 24.21 -16.47 -3.64
CA PHE A 4 23.41 -15.26 -3.84
C PHE A 4 21.93 -15.57 -4.07
N GLY A 5 21.20 -15.90 -3.00
CA GLY A 5 19.74 -15.78 -2.90
C GLY A 5 18.92 -16.43 -4.04
N PRO A 6 17.59 -16.22 -4.08
CA PRO A 6 16.83 -16.47 -5.29
C PRO A 6 17.39 -15.56 -6.40
N THR A 7 17.71 -16.14 -7.55
CA THR A 7 18.15 -15.36 -8.71
C THR A 7 16.99 -14.49 -9.22
N VAL A 8 17.29 -13.44 -9.99
CA VAL A 8 16.24 -12.59 -10.61
C VAL A 8 15.24 -13.46 -11.39
N ASP A 9 15.72 -14.56 -11.97
CA ASP A 9 14.93 -15.54 -12.70
C ASP A 9 13.95 -16.32 -11.80
N ASP A 10 14.27 -16.52 -10.51
CA ASP A 10 13.38 -17.14 -9.53
C ASP A 10 12.32 -16.17 -9.01
N LEU A 11 12.63 -14.87 -8.96
CA LEU A 11 11.71 -13.82 -8.52
C LEU A 11 10.75 -13.36 -9.63
N LEU A 12 11.18 -13.43 -10.89
CA LEU A 12 10.38 -13.06 -12.06
C LEU A 12 9.00 -13.74 -12.10
N PRO A 13 8.85 -15.06 -11.93
CA PRO A 13 7.52 -15.69 -11.91
C PRO A 13 6.68 -15.25 -10.71
N VAL A 14 7.27 -15.07 -9.53
CA VAL A 14 6.55 -14.58 -8.34
C VAL A 14 6.01 -13.17 -8.57
N LEU A 15 6.79 -12.30 -9.22
CA LEU A 15 6.42 -10.91 -9.51
C LEU A 15 5.45 -10.77 -10.70
N ALA A 16 5.63 -11.59 -11.74
CA ALA A 16 4.90 -11.46 -13.02
C ALA A 16 3.59 -12.25 -13.05
N LEU A 17 3.51 -13.42 -12.40
CA LEU A 17 2.32 -14.27 -12.38
C LEU A 17 1.05 -13.60 -11.80
N PRO A 18 1.12 -12.78 -10.72
CA PRO A 18 -0.07 -12.08 -10.22
C PRO A 18 -0.51 -10.90 -11.09
N PHE A 19 0.35 -10.41 -12.00
CA PHE A 19 0.06 -9.22 -12.82
C PHE A 19 -1.20 -9.36 -13.71
N PRO A 20 -1.37 -10.42 -14.54
CA PRO A 20 -2.58 -10.58 -15.34
C PRO A 20 -3.85 -10.72 -14.47
N LEU A 21 -3.75 -11.38 -13.31
CA LEU A 21 -4.88 -11.53 -12.39
C LEU A 21 -5.27 -10.20 -11.74
N ALA A 22 -4.30 -9.35 -11.41
CA ALA A 22 -4.50 -7.99 -10.90
C ALA A 22 -5.14 -7.07 -11.97
N MET A 23 -4.73 -7.20 -13.24
CA MET A 23 -5.37 -6.48 -14.35
C MET A 23 -6.81 -6.94 -14.55
N LEU A 24 -7.06 -8.25 -14.53
CA LEU A 24 -8.40 -8.82 -14.67
C LEU A 24 -9.33 -8.38 -13.53
N THR A 25 -8.86 -8.34 -12.30
CA THR A 25 -9.67 -7.86 -11.17
C THR A 25 -9.90 -6.36 -11.19
N THR A 26 -8.93 -5.57 -11.66
CA THR A 26 -9.14 -4.14 -11.94
C THR A 26 -10.24 -3.95 -12.99
N ALA A 27 -10.15 -4.68 -14.10
CA ALA A 27 -11.13 -4.63 -15.19
C ALA A 27 -12.51 -5.12 -14.75
N ALA A 28 -12.58 -6.26 -14.06
CA ALA A 28 -13.84 -6.82 -13.54
C ALA A 28 -14.48 -5.89 -12.50
N SER A 29 -13.70 -5.29 -11.60
CA SER A 29 -14.19 -4.30 -10.63
C SER A 29 -14.76 -3.08 -11.35
N LEU A 30 -14.06 -2.55 -12.37
CA LEU A 30 -14.54 -1.44 -13.19
C LEU A 30 -15.87 -1.77 -13.91
N VAL A 31 -15.93 -2.93 -14.56
CA VAL A 31 -17.10 -3.40 -15.31
C VAL A 31 -18.29 -3.61 -14.38
N LEU A 32 -18.11 -4.31 -13.26
CA LEU A 32 -19.19 -4.55 -12.29
C LEU A 32 -19.77 -3.25 -11.73
N ARG A 33 -18.93 -2.24 -11.47
CA ARG A 33 -19.38 -0.92 -10.99
C ARG A 33 -20.13 -0.12 -12.05
N SER A 34 -19.72 -0.26 -13.31
CA SER A 34 -20.46 0.34 -14.44
C SER A 34 -21.86 -0.27 -14.59
N PHE A 35 -22.00 -1.57 -14.32
CA PHE A 35 -23.30 -2.25 -14.33
C PHE A 35 -24.17 -1.95 -13.10
N LEU A 36 -23.58 -1.85 -11.92
CA LEU A 36 -24.30 -1.62 -10.66
C LEU A 36 -24.76 -0.17 -10.45
N GLY A 37 -24.44 0.75 -11.37
CA GLY A 37 -24.90 2.14 -11.29
C GLY A 37 -24.49 2.87 -10.02
N THR A 38 -23.42 2.42 -9.34
CA THR A 38 -22.95 3.02 -8.10
C THR A 38 -22.35 4.40 -8.41
N GLY A 39 -23.19 5.43 -8.40
CA GLY A 39 -22.77 6.82 -8.54
C GLY A 39 -21.96 7.28 -7.32
N SER A 40 -20.82 7.93 -7.61
CA SER A 40 -20.10 8.88 -6.75
C SER A 40 -19.11 8.35 -5.68
N GLN A 41 -17.81 8.45 -5.99
CA GLN A 41 -16.80 9.29 -5.30
C GLN A 41 -15.49 8.70 -4.76
N SER A 42 -15.31 7.45 -4.31
CA SER A 42 -13.96 7.06 -3.81
C SER A 42 -13.65 5.57 -3.63
N ARG A 43 -13.84 4.74 -4.66
CA ARG A 43 -13.36 3.35 -4.62
C ARG A 43 -12.67 3.01 -5.93
N ASP A 44 -11.44 3.48 -6.07
CA ASP A 44 -10.63 3.34 -7.26
C ASP A 44 -10.36 1.85 -7.60
N PRO A 45 -10.84 1.29 -8.72
CA PRO A 45 -10.63 -0.11 -9.11
C PRO A 45 -9.14 -0.50 -9.17
N PHE A 46 -8.21 0.44 -9.37
CA PHE A 46 -6.78 0.17 -9.26
C PHE A 46 -6.38 -0.30 -7.86
N VAL A 47 -7.04 0.19 -6.80
CA VAL A 47 -6.80 -0.28 -5.43
C VAL A 47 -7.24 -1.74 -5.26
N ASP A 48 -8.28 -2.19 -5.96
CA ASP A 48 -8.69 -3.62 -5.91
C ASP A 48 -7.63 -4.50 -6.55
N GLY A 49 -7.19 -4.14 -7.76
CA GLY A 49 -6.13 -4.86 -8.47
C GLY A 49 -4.83 -4.87 -7.70
N LEU A 50 -4.44 -3.74 -7.10
CA LEU A 50 -3.21 -3.65 -6.33
C LEU A 50 -3.29 -4.41 -5.00
N LEU A 51 -4.44 -4.40 -4.32
CA LEU A 51 -4.65 -5.24 -3.13
C LEU A 51 -4.53 -6.72 -3.48
N LEU A 52 -5.12 -7.16 -4.59
CA LEU A 52 -4.98 -8.54 -5.04
C LEU A 52 -3.54 -8.86 -5.41
N TYR A 53 -2.89 -7.99 -6.18
CA TYR A 53 -1.49 -8.14 -6.57
C TYR A 53 -0.61 -8.31 -5.34
N CYS A 54 -0.68 -7.39 -4.38
CA CYS A 54 0.07 -7.47 -3.12
C CYS A 54 -0.30 -8.73 -2.31
N GLY A 55 -1.57 -9.11 -2.25
CA GLY A 55 -2.01 -10.31 -1.53
C GLY A 55 -1.43 -11.59 -2.13
N VAL A 56 -1.45 -11.72 -3.47
CA VAL A 56 -0.88 -12.87 -4.17
C VAL A 56 0.65 -12.86 -4.09
N LEU A 57 1.29 -11.69 -4.15
CA LEU A 57 2.74 -11.59 -3.91
C LEU A 57 3.11 -12.07 -2.51
N VAL A 58 2.41 -11.59 -1.49
CA VAL A 58 2.61 -12.04 -0.11
C VAL A 58 2.39 -13.54 -0.02
N ALA A 59 1.32 -14.08 -0.59
CA ALA A 59 1.09 -15.53 -0.61
C ALA A 59 2.25 -16.28 -1.30
N GLY A 60 2.69 -15.84 -2.48
CA GLY A 60 3.80 -16.45 -3.23
C GLY A 60 5.11 -16.44 -2.44
N LEU A 61 5.40 -15.35 -1.73
CA LEU A 61 6.56 -15.25 -0.84
C LEU A 61 6.42 -16.13 0.40
N VAL A 62 5.22 -16.19 0.99
CA VAL A 62 4.93 -16.99 2.18
C VAL A 62 5.09 -18.48 1.92
N PHE A 63 4.71 -18.95 0.73
CA PHE A 63 4.86 -20.34 0.28
C PHE A 63 6.18 -20.61 -0.44
N SER A 64 7.04 -19.61 -0.61
CA SER A 64 8.34 -19.79 -1.27
C SER A 64 9.24 -20.66 -0.38
N PRO A 65 9.83 -21.74 -0.93
CA PRO A 65 10.70 -22.63 -0.16
C PRO A 65 11.91 -21.84 0.37
N GLN A 66 12.16 -21.97 1.67
CA GLN A 66 13.29 -21.34 2.34
C GLN A 66 14.40 -22.37 2.57
N PRO A 67 15.68 -21.96 2.56
CA PRO A 67 16.78 -22.85 2.90
C PRO A 67 16.64 -23.37 4.34
N GLU A 68 16.87 -24.68 4.54
CA GLU A 68 16.70 -25.32 5.85
C GLU A 68 17.67 -24.72 6.89
N VAL A 69 17.14 -24.35 8.06
CA VAL A 69 17.93 -23.82 9.18
C VAL A 69 17.93 -24.83 10.32
N ALA A 70 19.11 -25.09 10.90
CA ALA A 70 19.30 -26.12 11.93
C ALA A 70 18.59 -25.83 13.27
N GLU A 71 18.17 -24.58 13.53
CA GLU A 71 17.58 -24.16 14.80
C GLU A 71 16.09 -23.84 14.62
N GLN A 72 15.21 -24.81 14.88
CA GLN A 72 13.81 -24.80 14.45
C GLN A 72 12.87 -23.81 15.16
N THR A 73 13.31 -23.11 16.23
CA THR A 73 12.46 -22.12 16.93
C THR A 73 13.27 -20.96 17.54
N ARG A 74 12.89 -19.70 17.27
CA ARG A 74 13.42 -18.49 17.91
C ARG A 74 12.28 -17.64 18.45
N LEU A 75 11.89 -17.92 19.68
CA LEU A 75 10.79 -17.23 20.37
C LEU A 75 11.27 -16.04 21.24
N TYR A 76 12.55 -15.68 21.15
CA TYR A 76 13.11 -14.56 21.91
C TYR A 76 12.97 -13.27 21.12
N PRO A 77 12.08 -12.34 21.52
CA PRO A 77 11.95 -11.07 20.81
C PRO A 77 13.26 -10.28 20.85
N GLY A 78 13.63 -9.71 19.71
CA GLY A 78 14.86 -8.95 19.48
C GLY A 78 16.06 -9.79 19.03
N ALA A 79 15.93 -11.12 18.90
CA ALA A 79 17.02 -11.98 18.47
C ALA A 79 17.47 -11.68 17.03
N ASP A 80 16.53 -11.40 16.13
CA ASP A 80 16.85 -11.17 14.72
C ASP A 80 17.46 -9.77 14.53
N VAL A 81 17.00 -8.79 15.32
CA VAL A 81 17.60 -7.45 15.39
C VAL A 81 19.03 -7.52 15.90
N VAL A 82 19.28 -8.25 16.99
CA VAL A 82 20.63 -8.42 17.54
C VAL A 82 21.54 -9.15 16.55
N THR A 83 21.01 -10.15 15.84
CA THR A 83 21.75 -10.86 14.79
C THR A 83 22.19 -9.89 13.69
N ALA A 84 21.30 -9.02 13.21
CA ALA A 84 21.64 -8.04 12.20
C ALA A 84 22.61 -6.96 12.68
N LEU A 85 22.47 -6.49 13.93
CA LEU A 85 23.40 -5.53 14.52
C LEU A 85 24.81 -6.11 14.74
N ARG A 86 24.92 -7.43 14.89
CA ARG A 86 26.19 -8.14 15.05
C ARG A 86 26.73 -8.72 13.75
N ALA A 87 26.03 -8.51 12.63
CA ALA A 87 26.45 -8.99 11.33
C ALA A 87 27.83 -8.43 10.96
N ALA A 88 28.68 -9.27 10.37
CA ALA A 88 30.00 -8.83 9.92
C ALA A 88 29.86 -7.77 8.81
N PRO A 89 30.82 -6.84 8.67
CA PRO A 89 30.82 -5.90 7.55
C PRO A 89 30.75 -6.66 6.21
N GLY A 90 29.68 -6.44 5.44
CA GLY A 90 29.42 -7.13 4.18
C GLY A 90 28.38 -8.26 4.25
N ASP A 91 27.97 -8.68 5.46
CA ASP A 91 26.85 -9.61 5.64
C ASP A 91 25.52 -8.85 5.69
N VAL A 92 24.82 -8.87 4.56
CA VAL A 92 23.53 -8.18 4.39
C VAL A 92 22.33 -9.08 4.66
N ALA A 93 22.51 -10.40 4.78
CA ALA A 93 21.39 -11.33 4.85
C ALA A 93 20.45 -11.08 6.04
N PRO A 94 20.95 -10.85 7.28
CA PRO A 94 20.09 -10.53 8.42
C PRO A 94 19.28 -9.24 8.23
N TRP A 95 19.88 -8.23 7.57
CA TRP A 95 19.22 -6.96 7.27
C TRP A 95 18.12 -7.12 6.22
N VAL A 96 18.38 -7.92 5.19
CA VAL A 96 17.39 -8.24 4.15
C VAL A 96 16.19 -8.94 4.76
N GLN A 97 16.39 -9.85 5.72
CA GLN A 97 15.29 -10.52 6.41
C GLN A 97 14.43 -9.55 7.23
N LEU A 98 15.06 -8.68 8.05
CA LEU A 98 14.37 -7.63 8.81
C LEU A 98 13.54 -6.71 7.93
N VAL A 99 14.17 -6.18 6.87
CA VAL A 99 13.52 -5.26 5.93
C VAL A 99 12.44 -5.99 5.13
N GLY A 100 12.68 -7.24 4.73
CA GLY A 100 11.71 -8.09 4.02
C GLY A 100 10.43 -8.28 4.84
N ASN A 101 10.56 -8.65 6.12
CA ASN A 101 9.43 -8.82 7.02
C ASN A 101 8.72 -7.50 7.33
N LEU A 102 9.46 -6.39 7.44
CA LEU A 102 8.83 -5.06 7.56
C LEU A 102 8.03 -4.69 6.29
N LEU A 103 8.54 -5.01 5.11
CA LEU A 103 7.92 -4.62 3.84
C LEU A 103 6.82 -5.57 3.38
N LEU A 104 6.78 -6.81 3.88
CA LEU A 104 5.84 -7.85 3.43
C LEU A 104 4.38 -7.41 3.57
N LEU A 105 3.96 -6.92 4.74
CA LEU A 105 2.59 -6.40 4.94
C LEU A 105 2.43 -4.89 4.76
N PHE A 106 3.53 -4.14 4.57
CA PHE A 106 3.49 -2.69 4.36
C PHE A 106 2.52 -2.24 3.25
N PRO A 107 2.58 -2.78 2.01
CA PRO A 107 1.71 -2.32 0.93
C PRO A 107 0.24 -2.68 1.17
N LEU A 108 -0.03 -3.85 1.77
CA LEU A 108 -1.39 -4.22 2.18
C LEU A 108 -1.92 -3.26 3.26
N GLY A 109 -1.10 -2.87 4.23
CA GLY A 109 -1.48 -1.90 5.25
C GLY A 109 -1.70 -0.49 4.71
N ALA A 110 -0.99 -0.09 3.64
CA ALA A 110 -1.22 1.18 2.94
C ALA A 110 -2.58 1.22 2.22
N LEU A 111 -2.97 0.10 1.61
CA LEU A 111 -4.15 -0.01 0.74
C LEU A 111 -5.43 -0.41 1.50
N ALA A 112 -5.33 -1.27 2.51
CA ALA A 112 -6.50 -1.81 3.21
C ALA A 112 -7.42 -0.72 3.81
N PRO A 113 -6.92 0.36 4.46
CA PRO A 113 -7.76 1.44 4.98
C PRO A 113 -8.54 2.20 3.90
N MET A 114 -8.12 2.13 2.63
CA MET A 114 -8.83 2.76 1.51
C MET A 114 -10.14 2.03 1.18
N ARG A 115 -10.25 0.74 1.52
CA ARG A 115 -11.43 -0.09 1.27
C ARG A 115 -12.21 -0.44 2.52
N LEU A 116 -11.52 -0.60 3.64
CA LEU A 116 -12.09 -0.96 4.92
C LEU A 116 -11.90 0.21 5.90
N PRO A 117 -12.89 1.11 6.04
CA PRO A 117 -12.81 2.26 6.95
C PRO A 117 -12.57 1.87 8.40
N VAL A 118 -12.98 0.65 8.79
CA VAL A 118 -12.72 0.08 10.12
C VAL A 118 -11.22 -0.02 10.43
N LEU A 119 -10.37 -0.15 9.40
CA LEU A 119 -8.91 -0.22 9.51
C LEU A 119 -8.22 1.15 9.40
N ASP A 120 -8.95 2.26 9.33
CA ASP A 120 -8.34 3.61 9.27
C ASP A 120 -7.75 4.07 10.63
N SER A 121 -8.00 3.31 11.71
CA SER A 121 -7.31 3.46 12.99
C SER A 121 -6.02 2.65 13.00
N ALA A 122 -4.90 3.31 13.33
CA ALA A 122 -3.59 2.66 13.42
C ALA A 122 -3.59 1.46 14.38
N GLY A 123 -4.30 1.53 15.51
CA GLY A 123 -4.41 0.41 16.45
C GLY A 123 -5.20 -0.77 15.88
N ARG A 124 -6.30 -0.51 15.15
CA ARG A 124 -7.10 -1.57 14.50
C ARG A 124 -6.35 -2.22 13.35
N LEU A 125 -5.63 -1.41 12.57
CA LEU A 125 -4.76 -1.91 11.50
C LEU A 125 -3.62 -2.75 12.06
N CYS A 126 -2.97 -2.28 13.13
CA CYS A 126 -1.91 -3.03 13.82
C CYS A 126 -2.44 -4.37 14.34
N ALA A 127 -3.60 -4.39 15.03
CA ALA A 127 -4.21 -5.62 15.52
C ALA A 127 -4.56 -6.59 14.39
N ALA A 128 -5.17 -6.09 13.31
CA ALA A 128 -5.48 -6.91 12.13
C ALA A 128 -4.20 -7.48 11.50
N ALA A 129 -3.16 -6.65 11.33
CA ALA A 129 -1.89 -7.07 10.76
C ALA A 129 -1.15 -8.07 11.66
N PHE A 130 -1.22 -7.91 12.99
CA PHE A 130 -0.67 -8.87 13.94
C PHE A 130 -1.35 -10.23 13.81
N VAL A 131 -2.69 -10.29 13.76
CA VAL A 131 -3.44 -11.53 13.53
C VAL A 131 -3.08 -12.16 12.19
N THR A 132 -2.97 -11.36 11.13
CA THR A 132 -2.54 -11.82 9.81
C THR A 132 -1.12 -12.39 9.86
N ALA A 133 -0.19 -11.71 10.53
CA ALA A 133 1.20 -12.15 10.63
C ALA A 133 1.34 -13.43 11.47
N CYS A 134 0.56 -13.60 12.55
CA CYS A 134 0.46 -14.88 13.25
C CYS A 134 -0.06 -16.00 12.33
N GLY A 135 -1.06 -15.71 11.49
CA GLY A 135 -1.56 -16.67 10.51
C GLY A 135 -0.52 -17.05 9.46
N ILE A 136 0.31 -16.11 9.03
CA ILE A 136 1.43 -16.34 8.11
C ILE A 136 2.47 -17.26 8.75
N GLU A 137 2.94 -16.93 9.96
CA GLU A 137 3.89 -17.76 10.71
C GLU A 137 3.36 -19.17 10.97
N LEU A 138 2.07 -19.30 11.34
CA LEU A 138 1.44 -20.60 11.53
C LEU A 138 1.36 -21.39 10.22
N THR A 139 1.02 -20.73 9.11
CA THR A 139 0.99 -21.34 7.78
C THR A 139 2.37 -21.86 7.40
N GLN A 140 3.41 -21.08 7.68
CA GLN A 140 4.80 -21.43 7.41
C GLN A 140 5.28 -22.59 8.29
N LEU A 141 4.91 -22.59 9.57
CA LEU A 141 5.19 -23.71 10.47
C LEU A 141 4.54 -25.02 9.99
N LEU A 142 3.29 -24.96 9.49
CA LEU A 142 2.51 -26.14 9.14
C LEU A 142 2.78 -26.67 7.72
N LEU A 143 3.08 -25.78 6.77
CA LEU A 143 3.11 -26.10 5.34
C LEU A 143 4.49 -25.92 4.70
N VAL A 144 5.45 -25.29 5.38
CA VAL A 144 6.81 -25.09 4.86
C VAL A 144 7.80 -25.80 5.79
N SER A 145 8.21 -27.00 5.40
CA SER A 145 9.16 -27.83 6.15
C SER A 145 10.47 -27.08 6.41
N GLY A 146 10.97 -27.14 7.66
CA GLY A 146 12.27 -26.58 8.03
C GLY A 146 12.27 -25.11 8.45
N ARG A 147 11.10 -24.48 8.61
CA ARG A 147 11.03 -23.07 9.01
C ARG A 147 10.90 -22.85 10.52
N VAL A 148 11.62 -21.83 10.97
CA VAL A 148 11.64 -21.28 12.33
C VAL A 148 10.47 -20.30 12.49
N VAL A 149 9.68 -20.47 13.54
CA VAL A 149 8.72 -19.42 13.95
C VAL A 149 9.50 -18.32 14.67
N SER A 150 9.42 -17.09 14.14
CA SER A 150 10.03 -15.91 14.76
C SER A 150 8.98 -14.93 15.26
N THR A 151 9.12 -14.52 16.51
CA THR A 151 8.26 -13.46 17.09
C THR A 151 8.59 -12.10 16.48
N ASP A 152 9.84 -11.87 16.07
CA ASP A 152 10.27 -10.60 15.47
C ASP A 152 9.59 -10.38 14.13
N ASP A 153 9.38 -11.43 13.35
CA ASP A 153 8.72 -11.37 12.04
C ASP A 153 7.26 -10.92 12.16
N ILE A 154 6.54 -11.38 13.19
CA ILE A 154 5.17 -10.95 13.49
C ILE A 154 5.14 -9.46 13.81
N VAL A 155 6.06 -9.00 14.65
CA VAL A 155 6.15 -7.59 15.07
C VAL A 155 6.52 -6.70 13.90
N LEU A 156 7.53 -7.07 13.11
CA LEU A 156 7.97 -6.33 11.92
C LEU A 156 6.85 -6.21 10.89
N ASN A 157 6.14 -7.31 10.61
CA ASN A 157 4.98 -7.31 9.72
C ASN A 157 3.88 -6.36 10.20
N ALA A 158 3.52 -6.40 11.48
CA ALA A 158 2.50 -5.53 12.06
C ALA A 158 2.93 -4.05 12.03
N LEU A 159 4.19 -3.76 12.34
CA LEU A 159 4.76 -2.41 12.25
C LEU A 159 4.76 -1.90 10.81
N GLY A 160 5.16 -2.75 9.86
CA GLY A 160 5.16 -2.46 8.43
C GLY A 160 3.79 -2.07 7.92
N ALA A 161 2.78 -2.91 8.17
CA ALA A 161 1.40 -2.62 7.80
C ALA A 161 0.90 -1.30 8.41
N THR A 162 1.18 -1.09 9.70
CA THR A 162 0.78 0.13 10.41
C THR A 162 1.44 1.38 9.83
N ALA A 163 2.74 1.31 9.53
CA ALA A 163 3.50 2.38 8.91
C ALA A 163 2.93 2.73 7.52
N GLY A 164 2.63 1.72 6.69
CA GLY A 164 2.00 1.91 5.38
C GLY A 164 0.66 2.64 5.49
N GLY A 165 -0.19 2.22 6.42
CA GLY A 165 -1.50 2.84 6.66
C GLY A 165 -1.39 4.29 7.13
N VAL A 166 -0.51 4.57 8.10
CA VAL A 166 -0.27 5.92 8.63
C VAL A 166 0.29 6.84 7.56
N LEU A 167 1.27 6.38 6.77
CA LEU A 167 1.89 7.17 5.71
C LEU A 167 0.85 7.57 4.66
N THR A 168 0.05 6.60 4.20
CA THR A 168 -0.99 6.85 3.20
C THR A 168 -2.07 7.79 3.76
N LYS A 169 -2.45 7.64 5.02
CA LYS A 169 -3.38 8.55 5.69
C LYS A 169 -2.83 9.98 5.79
N ARG A 170 -1.54 10.14 6.12
CA ARG A 170 -0.88 11.46 6.16
C ARG A 170 -0.83 12.10 4.78
N TRP A 171 -0.45 11.35 3.76
CA TRP A 171 -0.38 11.85 2.39
C TRP A 171 -1.74 12.32 1.88
N ARG A 172 -2.80 11.52 2.09
CA ARG A 172 -4.18 11.91 1.73
C ARG A 172 -4.65 13.21 2.40
N ARG A 173 -4.24 13.45 3.65
CA ARG A 173 -4.56 14.70 4.36
C ARG A 173 -3.86 15.91 3.74
N VAL A 174 -2.57 15.79 3.44
CA VAL A 174 -1.78 16.86 2.81
C VAL A 174 -2.31 17.24 1.42
N SER A 175 -2.67 16.27 0.59
CA SER A 175 -3.20 16.53 -0.76
C SER A 175 -4.57 17.23 -0.76
N ARG A 176 -5.40 16.97 0.27
CA ARG A 176 -6.67 17.68 0.47
C ARG A 176 -6.48 19.13 0.90
N SER A 177 -5.47 19.42 1.71
CA SER A 177 -5.13 20.79 2.15
C SER A 177 -4.68 21.70 0.99
N GLN A 178 -4.00 21.13 -0.02
CA GLN A 178 -3.55 21.88 -1.19
C GLN A 178 -4.70 22.21 -2.15
N HIS A 179 -5.65 21.30 -2.35
CA HIS A 179 -6.85 21.58 -3.15
C HIS A 179 -7.86 22.49 -2.44
N GLY A 180 -7.87 22.51 -1.10
CA GLY A 180 -8.69 23.43 -0.31
C GLY A 180 -8.20 24.88 -0.32
N SER A 181 -6.92 25.13 -0.66
CA SER A 181 -6.36 26.49 -0.76
C SER A 181 -6.43 27.07 -2.18
N ALA A 182 -6.83 26.28 -3.17
CA ALA A 182 -7.10 26.74 -4.55
C ALA A 182 -8.61 27.02 -4.80
N GLY A 183 -9.41 27.08 -3.74
CA GLY A 183 -10.84 27.45 -3.76
C GLY A 183 -11.11 28.95 -3.64
N GLY A 184 -10.08 29.80 -3.80
CA GLY A 184 -10.29 31.22 -4.12
C GLY A 184 -10.55 31.33 -5.62
N GLY A 185 -11.68 31.93 -5.99
CA GLY A 185 -12.25 31.93 -7.34
C GLY A 185 -11.22 31.95 -8.47
N TYR A 186 -11.46 31.10 -9.47
CA TYR A 186 -10.64 31.04 -10.69
C TYR A 186 -10.35 32.47 -11.19
N PRO A 187 -9.11 32.81 -11.57
CA PRO A 187 -8.76 34.18 -12.00
C PRO A 187 -9.62 34.70 -13.16
N VAL A 188 -10.27 33.80 -13.90
CA VAL A 188 -11.22 34.13 -14.98
C VAL A 188 -12.61 34.57 -14.50
N GLU A 189 -13.07 34.20 -13.31
CA GLU A 189 -14.39 34.64 -12.77
C GLU A 189 -14.41 36.16 -12.52
N TRP A 190 -13.31 36.69 -11.97
CA TRP A 190 -13.14 38.14 -11.85
C TRP A 190 -13.09 38.81 -13.24
N LEU A 191 -12.42 38.19 -14.20
CA LEU A 191 -12.33 38.73 -15.56
C LEU A 191 -13.70 38.74 -16.27
N ILE A 192 -14.49 37.67 -16.11
CA ILE A 192 -15.83 37.56 -16.70
C ILE A 192 -16.75 38.61 -16.06
N THR A 193 -16.73 38.74 -14.74
CA THR A 193 -17.55 39.74 -14.05
C THR A 193 -17.15 41.18 -14.37
N GLU A 194 -15.85 41.44 -14.60
CA GLU A 194 -15.36 42.75 -15.01
C GLU A 194 -15.77 43.08 -16.46
N ILE A 195 -15.60 42.15 -17.40
CA ILE A 195 -16.03 42.31 -18.81
C ILE A 195 -17.55 42.53 -18.89
N GLU A 196 -18.32 41.82 -18.07
CA GLU A 196 -19.77 41.90 -18.08
C GLU A 196 -20.29 43.20 -17.46
N LYS A 197 -19.53 43.78 -16.52
CA LYS A 197 -19.74 45.16 -16.03
C LYS A 197 -19.47 46.18 -17.13
N GLU A 198 -18.34 46.08 -17.83
CA GLU A 198 -17.98 47.02 -18.90
C GLU A 198 -18.99 46.99 -20.05
N ARG A 199 -19.46 45.81 -20.47
CA ARG A 199 -20.54 45.67 -21.47
C ARG A 199 -21.82 46.38 -21.04
N ARG A 200 -22.25 46.20 -19.79
CA ARG A 200 -23.46 46.85 -19.26
C ARG A 200 -23.33 48.36 -19.12
N ALA A 201 -22.11 48.86 -18.91
CA ALA A 201 -21.84 50.31 -18.90
C ALA A 201 -21.92 50.90 -20.31
N ALA A 202 -21.38 50.21 -21.32
CA ALA A 202 -21.42 50.63 -22.72
C ALA A 202 -22.87 50.72 -23.25
N ASP A 203 -23.71 49.71 -22.97
CA ASP A 203 -25.13 49.66 -23.40
C ASP A 203 -26.01 50.74 -22.74
N ARG A 204 -25.57 51.35 -21.63
CA ARG A 204 -26.32 52.40 -20.93
C ARG A 204 -26.05 53.81 -21.44
N THR A 205 -25.17 53.97 -22.43
CA THR A 205 -24.87 55.30 -23.00
C THR A 205 -26.03 55.71 -23.92
N PRO A 206 -26.86 56.70 -23.56
CA PRO A 206 -27.98 57.10 -24.40
C PRO A 206 -27.42 57.77 -25.66
N ALA A 207 -27.85 57.31 -26.83
CA ALA A 207 -27.59 57.98 -28.09
C ALA A 207 -28.03 59.45 -27.95
N ARG A 208 -27.03 60.34 -27.90
CA ARG A 208 -27.23 61.79 -27.81
C ARG A 208 -27.86 62.23 -29.13
N ARG A 209 -29.19 62.34 -29.14
CA ARG A 209 -29.98 62.84 -30.28
C ARG A 209 -29.54 64.29 -30.56
N THR A 210 -28.98 64.51 -31.75
CA THR A 210 -28.91 65.81 -32.42
C THR A 210 -29.85 65.80 -33.60
#